data_AF-A0A961UWY2-F1
#
_entry.id   AF-A0A961UWY2-F1
#
_cell.length_a   1.000
_cell.length_b   1.000
_cell.length_c   1.000
_cell.angle_alpha   90.00
_cell.angle_beta   90.00
_cell.angle_gamma   90.00
#
_symmetry.space_group_name_H-M   'P 1'
#
loop_
_entity.id
_entity.type
_entity.pdbx_description
1 polymer ?
#
loop_
_entity_poly.entity_id
_entity_poly.type
_entity_poly.pdbx_seq_one_letter_code
_entity_poly.pdbx_strand_id
1 'polypeptide(L)'
;YLGFPHYGDEYRVMGLAPYGAPVHLNKMRRIVLLKGDGSFALNTRYFRHHREKISYEWSGGSPHVDRLFSRELEELLGPARAKGEPLTDDHRNLARSVQAMYEEAFFHLLAHLHAQHKLDAITLAGGCAMNSVANGKIVRQSPFKRVYVQSAAGDAGGAIGAAIHVWHTLTGDKSAFSTRPSALVADPDLRRSVMDHAYLGPRASDEDISALLNARAGEIAAQGCRVTHIDDEAKLCAHTAQAIANGSVVGWFQGRLEWGPRALGNRSIICDPRRADMKDILNLKIKRRESFRPFAPSIQREHTAAWFEEDADVPFMMQVFQIRQEKQALIPAVTHVDGSGRLQTVYKQTNPRYWALIEAFRALTGVPMVLNTSFNENEPVVCQPLEALDCFLRTRMDLLVLGDWLVERT
;
A
#
# COMPACT_ATOMS: atom_id res chain seq x y z
N TYR A 1 -2.49 -22.33 -4.15
CA TYR A 1 -1.38 -23.24 -4.51
C TYR A 1 -0.21 -23.11 -3.54
N LEU A 2 0.37 -21.91 -3.35
CA LEU A 2 1.48 -21.68 -2.41
C LEU A 2 1.11 -21.72 -0.91
N GLY A 3 -0.04 -22.31 -0.55
CA GLY A 3 -0.50 -22.37 0.85
C GLY A 3 -0.84 -21.00 1.48
N PHE A 4 -1.27 -20.04 0.66
CA PHE A 4 -1.88 -18.78 1.10
C PHE A 4 -3.36 -18.76 0.67
N PRO A 5 -4.28 -19.24 1.54
CA PRO A 5 -5.65 -19.54 1.14
C PRO A 5 -6.63 -18.38 1.31
N HIS A 6 -6.21 -17.26 1.92
CA HIS A 6 -7.12 -16.17 2.25
C HIS A 6 -7.22 -15.18 1.08
N TYR A 7 -8.40 -14.56 0.93
CA TYR A 7 -8.59 -13.48 -0.04
C TYR A 7 -7.62 -12.32 0.25
N GLY A 8 -6.96 -11.80 -0.79
CA GLY A 8 -5.92 -10.78 -0.66
C GLY A 8 -4.51 -11.36 -0.44
N ASP A 9 -4.33 -12.68 -0.37
CA ASP A 9 -3.02 -13.28 -0.20
C ASP A 9 -2.14 -13.23 -1.47
N GLU A 10 -2.67 -12.81 -2.62
CA GLU A 10 -1.88 -12.54 -3.84
C GLU A 10 -0.74 -11.54 -3.58
N TYR A 11 -0.93 -10.59 -2.66
CA TYR A 11 0.12 -9.66 -2.24
C TYR A 11 1.27 -10.36 -1.49
N ARG A 12 1.02 -11.51 -0.86
CA ARG A 12 2.09 -12.34 -0.25
C ARG A 12 2.92 -13.01 -1.32
N VAL A 13 2.28 -13.48 -2.41
CA VAL A 13 3.00 -14.02 -3.57
C VAL A 13 3.89 -12.94 -4.19
N MET A 14 3.37 -11.72 -4.37
CA MET A 14 4.16 -10.58 -4.84
C MET A 14 5.31 -10.22 -3.88
N GLY A 15 5.06 -10.24 -2.56
CA GLY A 15 6.10 -9.97 -1.54
C GLY A 15 7.16 -11.07 -1.42
N LEU A 16 6.82 -12.31 -1.76
CA LEU A 16 7.74 -13.44 -1.76
C LEU A 16 8.63 -13.46 -3.02
N ALA A 17 8.16 -12.88 -4.13
CA ALA A 17 8.83 -12.94 -5.43
C ALA A 17 10.30 -12.46 -5.41
N PRO A 18 10.70 -11.38 -4.71
CA PRO A 18 12.10 -10.93 -4.68
C PRO A 18 13.10 -11.93 -4.09
N TYR A 19 12.63 -12.95 -3.36
CA TYR A 19 13.47 -13.96 -2.73
C TYR A 19 13.77 -15.17 -3.62
N GLY A 20 13.32 -15.17 -4.88
CA GLY A 20 13.48 -16.29 -5.79
C GLY A 20 13.97 -15.89 -7.18
N ALA A 21 14.21 -16.91 -8.01
CA ALA A 21 14.57 -16.80 -9.42
C ALA A 21 13.43 -17.31 -10.32
N PRO A 22 13.27 -16.78 -11.55
CA PRO A 22 12.14 -17.11 -12.44
C PRO A 22 12.28 -18.47 -13.15
N VAL A 23 12.71 -19.52 -12.44
CA VAL A 23 13.07 -20.83 -13.02
C VAL A 23 11.85 -21.59 -13.59
N HIS A 24 10.63 -21.27 -13.14
CA HIS A 24 9.39 -21.88 -13.60
C HIS A 24 8.66 -21.05 -14.66
N LEU A 25 9.27 -19.98 -15.19
CA LEU A 25 8.62 -19.07 -16.15
C LEU A 25 8.09 -19.80 -17.41
N ASN A 26 8.84 -20.77 -17.94
CA ASN A 26 8.36 -21.57 -19.07
C ASN A 26 7.12 -22.41 -18.74
N LYS A 27 6.97 -22.85 -17.48
CA LYS A 27 5.74 -23.51 -17.01
C LYS A 27 4.60 -22.50 -16.90
N MET A 28 4.87 -21.29 -16.42
CA MET A 28 3.87 -20.22 -16.34
C MET A 28 3.32 -19.83 -17.72
N ARG A 29 4.16 -19.80 -18.77
CA ARG A 29 3.74 -19.58 -20.17
C ARG A 29 2.82 -20.68 -20.72
N ARG A 30 2.81 -21.86 -20.10
CA ARG A 30 1.83 -22.91 -20.44
C ARG A 30 0.47 -22.66 -19.79
N ILE A 31 0.44 -21.91 -18.70
CA ILE A 31 -0.76 -21.55 -17.93
C ILE A 31 -1.41 -20.28 -18.49
N VAL A 32 -0.62 -19.24 -18.78
CA VAL A 32 -1.09 -17.98 -19.36
C VAL A 32 -0.59 -17.89 -20.80
N LEU A 33 -1.54 -17.92 -21.75
CA LEU A 33 -1.29 -17.98 -23.18
C LEU A 33 -1.48 -16.59 -23.80
N LEU A 34 -0.39 -15.89 -24.10
CA LEU A 34 -0.44 -14.62 -24.82
C LEU A 34 -0.92 -14.84 -26.26
N LYS A 35 -1.72 -13.91 -26.78
CA LYS A 35 -2.31 -13.97 -28.12
C LYS A 35 -1.76 -12.85 -29.01
N GLY A 36 -1.73 -13.08 -30.33
CA GLY A 36 -1.18 -12.10 -31.28
C GLY A 36 -1.97 -10.80 -31.38
N ASP A 37 -3.24 -10.80 -30.94
CA ASP A 37 -4.13 -9.65 -30.89
C ASP A 37 -3.96 -8.79 -29.62
N GLY A 38 -2.90 -9.00 -28.85
CA GLY A 38 -2.65 -8.29 -27.59
C GLY A 38 -3.40 -8.85 -26.38
N SER A 39 -4.35 -9.76 -26.57
CA SER A 39 -5.05 -10.42 -25.47
C SER A 39 -4.22 -11.56 -24.87
N PHE A 40 -4.78 -12.19 -23.83
CA PHE A 40 -4.27 -13.41 -23.25
C PHE A 40 -5.42 -14.34 -22.90
N ALA A 41 -5.14 -15.64 -22.82
CA ALA A 41 -6.09 -16.64 -22.39
C ALA A 41 -5.48 -17.51 -21.29
N LEU A 42 -6.33 -17.94 -20.36
CA LEU A 42 -5.95 -18.94 -19.37
C LEU A 42 -6.04 -20.33 -20.00
N ASN A 43 -5.01 -21.16 -19.83
CA ASN A 43 -5.10 -22.57 -20.16
C ASN A 43 -5.98 -23.27 -19.12
N THR A 44 -7.25 -23.42 -19.47
CA THR A 44 -8.29 -23.91 -18.56
C THR A 44 -8.05 -25.33 -18.08
N ARG A 45 -7.19 -26.12 -18.73
CA ARG A 45 -6.77 -27.46 -18.26
C ARG A 45 -6.32 -27.46 -16.80
N TYR A 46 -5.71 -26.38 -16.32
CA TYR A 46 -5.14 -26.31 -14.97
C TYR A 46 -6.12 -25.81 -13.90
N PHE A 47 -7.38 -25.52 -14.27
CA PHE A 47 -8.36 -24.88 -13.39
C PHE A 47 -9.69 -25.60 -13.41
N ARG A 48 -10.40 -25.59 -12.27
CA ARG A 48 -11.63 -26.37 -12.08
C ARG A 48 -12.91 -25.57 -12.32
N HIS A 49 -12.90 -24.28 -11.98
CA HIS A 49 -14.09 -23.41 -11.94
C HIS A 49 -14.87 -23.24 -13.26
N HIS A 50 -14.31 -23.64 -14.40
CA HIS A 50 -14.99 -23.60 -15.70
C HIS A 50 -15.77 -24.89 -16.03
N ARG A 51 -15.57 -25.99 -15.28
CA ARG A 51 -16.22 -27.30 -15.52
C ARG A 51 -17.17 -27.72 -14.40
N GLU A 52 -17.00 -27.15 -13.21
CA GLU A 52 -17.72 -27.57 -12.02
C GLU A 52 -17.97 -26.38 -11.09
N LYS A 53 -19.02 -26.51 -10.28
CA LYS A 53 -19.37 -25.53 -9.26
C LYS A 53 -18.41 -25.69 -8.08
N ILE A 54 -17.58 -24.68 -7.85
CA ILE A 54 -16.67 -24.61 -6.72
C ILE A 54 -17.41 -24.01 -5.53
N SER A 55 -17.27 -24.59 -4.34
CA SER A 55 -17.87 -24.01 -3.14
C SER A 55 -17.27 -22.64 -2.85
N TYR A 56 -18.15 -21.70 -2.55
CA TYR A 56 -17.82 -20.34 -2.14
C TYR A 56 -18.71 -20.00 -0.96
N GLU A 57 -18.11 -19.97 0.22
CA GLU A 57 -18.83 -19.74 1.47
C GLU A 57 -18.35 -18.45 2.11
N TRP A 58 -19.30 -17.66 2.62
CA TRP A 58 -18.99 -16.45 3.38
C TRP A 58 -19.27 -16.72 4.85
N SER A 59 -18.22 -16.93 5.64
CA SER A 59 -18.33 -17.20 7.07
C SER A 59 -17.36 -16.34 7.87
N GLY A 60 -17.80 -15.75 8.97
CA GLY A 60 -16.93 -14.98 9.86
C GLY A 60 -16.25 -13.76 9.23
N GLY A 61 -16.86 -13.16 8.21
CA GLY A 61 -16.33 -11.95 7.55
C GLY A 61 -15.23 -12.21 6.51
N SER A 62 -14.95 -13.46 6.15
CA SER A 62 -13.99 -13.80 5.09
C SER A 62 -14.54 -14.88 4.16
N PRO A 63 -14.27 -14.80 2.84
CA PRO A 63 -14.69 -15.85 1.92
C PRO A 63 -13.76 -17.08 2.04
N HIS A 64 -14.37 -18.26 2.08
CA HIS A 64 -13.70 -19.53 1.85
C HIS A 64 -13.95 -19.96 0.41
N VAL A 65 -12.86 -20.22 -0.32
CA VAL A 65 -12.91 -20.70 -1.70
C VAL A 65 -12.24 -22.04 -1.77
N ASP A 66 -12.98 -23.04 -2.25
CA ASP A 66 -12.45 -24.37 -2.49
C ASP A 66 -11.33 -24.36 -3.54
N ARG A 67 -10.56 -25.44 -3.60
CA ARG A 67 -9.40 -25.56 -4.51
C ARG A 67 -9.79 -25.21 -5.96
N LEU A 68 -9.24 -24.10 -6.48
CA LEU A 68 -9.52 -23.59 -7.82
C LEU A 68 -8.73 -24.26 -8.96
N PHE A 69 -7.65 -24.98 -8.62
CA PHE A 69 -6.74 -25.60 -9.57
C PHE A 69 -6.94 -27.12 -9.66
N SER A 70 -6.64 -27.69 -10.83
CA SER A 70 -6.77 -29.13 -11.09
C SER A 70 -5.50 -29.90 -10.73
N ARG A 71 -5.56 -31.23 -10.79
CA ARG A 71 -4.40 -32.12 -10.58
C ARG A 71 -3.29 -31.88 -11.61
N GLU A 72 -3.65 -31.52 -12.83
CA GLU A 72 -2.68 -31.23 -13.89
C GLU A 72 -1.81 -30.00 -13.57
N LEU A 73 -2.29 -29.07 -12.72
CA LEU A 73 -1.44 -27.98 -12.23
C LEU A 73 -0.38 -28.52 -11.28
N GLU A 74 -0.73 -29.50 -10.43
CA GLU A 74 0.21 -30.16 -9.53
C GLU A 74 1.20 -31.04 -10.30
N GLU A 75 0.78 -31.71 -11.37
CA GLU A 75 1.70 -32.44 -12.27
C GLU A 75 2.71 -31.50 -12.94
N LEU A 76 2.30 -30.27 -13.26
CA LEU A 76 3.17 -29.26 -13.87
C LEU A 76 4.14 -28.62 -12.87
N LEU A 77 3.63 -28.20 -11.71
CA LEU A 77 4.34 -27.35 -10.77
C LEU A 77 4.90 -28.09 -9.55
N GLY A 78 4.45 -29.32 -9.29
CA GLY A 78 4.73 -30.07 -8.06
C GLY A 78 3.51 -30.16 -7.14
N PRO A 79 3.64 -30.73 -5.94
CA PRO A 79 2.57 -30.71 -4.95
C PRO A 79 2.28 -29.27 -4.47
N ALA A 80 1.01 -28.94 -4.24
CA ALA A 80 0.66 -27.67 -3.62
C ALA A 80 1.12 -27.66 -2.15
N ARG A 81 1.69 -26.53 -1.72
CA ARG A 81 2.11 -26.32 -0.32
C ARG A 81 0.89 -26.25 0.60
N ALA A 82 0.91 -27.01 1.68
CA ALA A 82 -0.12 -26.93 2.71
C ALA A 82 0.06 -25.68 3.61
N LYS A 83 -1.03 -25.24 4.26
CA LYS A 83 -0.96 -24.14 5.21
C LYS A 83 -0.07 -24.54 6.38
N GLY A 84 0.93 -23.70 6.70
CA GLY A 84 1.85 -23.90 7.83
C GLY A 84 3.15 -24.63 7.47
N GLU A 85 3.25 -25.25 6.29
CA GLU A 85 4.51 -25.86 5.85
C GLU A 85 5.62 -24.81 5.64
N PRO A 86 6.90 -25.14 5.86
CA PRO A 86 8.00 -24.25 5.57
C PRO A 86 8.01 -23.77 4.11
N LEU A 87 8.39 -22.51 3.90
CA LEU A 87 8.66 -22.01 2.55
C LEU A 87 10.05 -22.50 2.10
N THR A 88 10.12 -23.08 0.91
CA THR A 88 11.35 -23.58 0.28
C THR A 88 11.81 -22.60 -0.80
N ASP A 89 13.02 -22.79 -1.32
CA ASP A 89 13.50 -22.01 -2.47
C ASP A 89 12.65 -22.26 -3.71
N ASP A 90 12.10 -23.46 -3.88
CA ASP A 90 11.19 -23.73 -4.99
C ASP A 90 9.90 -22.91 -4.89
N HIS A 91 9.33 -22.74 -3.69
CA HIS A 91 8.19 -21.85 -3.46
C HIS A 91 8.50 -20.39 -3.80
N ARG A 92 9.71 -19.90 -3.44
CA ARG A 92 10.18 -18.55 -3.78
C ARG A 92 10.36 -18.41 -5.28
N ASN A 93 10.96 -19.40 -5.93
CA ASN A 93 11.14 -19.44 -7.38
C ASN A 93 9.81 -19.47 -8.13
N LEU A 94 8.82 -20.19 -7.61
CA LEU A 94 7.47 -20.21 -8.17
C LEU A 94 6.81 -18.84 -8.04
N ALA A 95 6.88 -18.19 -6.88
CA ALA A 95 6.37 -16.82 -6.69
C ALA A 95 7.05 -15.82 -7.65
N ARG A 96 8.38 -15.91 -7.80
CA ARG A 96 9.13 -15.09 -8.77
C ARG A 96 8.67 -15.33 -10.21
N SER A 97 8.45 -16.59 -10.57
CA SER A 97 8.02 -16.97 -11.92
C SER A 97 6.59 -16.51 -12.21
N VAL A 98 5.68 -16.56 -11.23
CA VAL A 98 4.32 -16.00 -11.34
C VAL A 98 4.37 -14.50 -11.55
N GLN A 99 5.17 -13.77 -10.77
CA GLN A 99 5.35 -12.32 -10.96
C GLN A 99 5.93 -11.99 -12.34
N ALA A 100 6.92 -12.76 -12.81
CA ALA A 100 7.49 -12.58 -14.15
C ALA A 100 6.46 -12.85 -15.26
N MET A 101 5.64 -13.89 -15.15
CA MET A 101 4.57 -14.16 -16.12
C MET A 101 3.48 -13.09 -16.09
N TYR A 102 3.12 -12.61 -14.90
CA TYR A 102 2.22 -11.47 -14.76
C TYR A 102 2.77 -10.25 -15.51
N GLU A 103 4.06 -9.93 -15.33
CA GLU A 103 4.72 -8.84 -16.04
C GLU A 103 4.73 -9.07 -17.56
N GLU A 104 5.01 -10.28 -18.05
CA GLU A 104 4.93 -10.59 -19.49
C GLU A 104 3.54 -10.33 -20.07
N ALA A 105 2.49 -10.81 -19.40
CA ALA A 105 1.11 -10.57 -19.84
C ALA A 105 0.72 -9.09 -19.76
N PHE A 106 1.12 -8.42 -18.69
CA PHE A 106 0.87 -7.01 -18.46
C PHE A 106 1.52 -6.14 -19.54
N PHE A 107 2.81 -6.33 -19.81
CA PHE A 107 3.52 -5.56 -20.84
C PHE A 107 3.09 -5.90 -22.26
N HIS A 108 2.64 -7.14 -22.51
CA HIS A 108 2.01 -7.52 -23.78
C HIS A 108 0.74 -6.71 -24.05
N LEU A 109 -0.14 -6.58 -23.05
CA LEU A 109 -1.33 -5.73 -23.14
C LEU A 109 -0.97 -4.26 -23.36
N LEU A 110 0.01 -3.74 -22.60
CA LEU A 110 0.42 -2.34 -22.72
C LEU A 110 1.01 -2.03 -24.11
N ALA A 111 1.83 -2.93 -24.66
CA ALA A 111 2.39 -2.78 -25.99
C ALA A 111 1.30 -2.72 -27.06
N HIS A 112 0.29 -3.61 -26.97
CA HIS A 112 -0.85 -3.59 -27.89
C HIS A 112 -1.69 -2.33 -27.76
N LEU A 113 -2.03 -1.93 -26.53
CA LEU A 113 -2.80 -0.71 -26.24
C LEU A 113 -2.10 0.52 -26.81
N HIS A 114 -0.79 0.64 -26.58
CA HIS A 114 0.00 1.72 -27.16
C HIS A 114 0.05 1.65 -28.69
N ALA A 115 0.16 0.45 -29.28
CA ALA A 115 0.16 0.30 -30.72
C ALA A 115 -1.14 0.78 -31.37
N GLN A 116 -2.29 0.60 -30.70
CA GLN A 116 -3.60 1.04 -31.16
C GLN A 116 -3.83 2.55 -31.00
N HIS A 117 -3.46 3.13 -29.85
CA HIS A 117 -3.83 4.50 -29.51
C HIS A 117 -2.71 5.54 -29.64
N LYS A 118 -1.43 5.12 -29.60
CA LYS A 118 -0.25 5.99 -29.70
C LYS A 118 -0.24 7.15 -28.69
N LEU A 119 -0.74 6.91 -27.48
CA LEU A 119 -0.78 7.90 -26.40
C LEU A 119 0.41 7.72 -25.46
N ASP A 120 0.98 8.83 -24.99
CA ASP A 120 2.07 8.81 -24.00
C ASP A 120 1.60 8.61 -22.55
N ALA A 121 0.29 8.69 -22.31
CA ALA A 121 -0.30 8.58 -20.97
C ALA A 121 -1.16 7.33 -20.83
N ILE A 122 -1.05 6.67 -19.68
CA ILE A 122 -1.88 5.54 -19.30
C ILE A 122 -2.46 5.70 -17.91
N THR A 123 -3.73 5.32 -17.77
CA THR A 123 -4.42 5.18 -16.49
C THR A 123 -4.72 3.71 -16.24
N LEU A 124 -4.49 3.27 -15.00
CA LEU A 124 -4.71 1.87 -14.59
C LEU A 124 -5.78 1.78 -13.50
N ALA A 125 -6.67 0.82 -13.67
CA ALA A 125 -7.71 0.41 -12.72
C ALA A 125 -7.92 -1.12 -12.80
N GLY A 126 -8.78 -1.66 -11.95
CA GLY A 126 -8.97 -3.08 -11.70
C GLY A 126 -7.98 -3.64 -10.67
N GLY A 127 -8.33 -4.75 -10.03
CA GLY A 127 -7.51 -5.33 -8.94
C GLY A 127 -6.07 -5.66 -9.37
N CYS A 128 -5.85 -6.01 -10.64
CA CYS A 128 -4.50 -6.23 -11.18
C CYS A 128 -3.63 -4.96 -11.12
N ALA A 129 -4.19 -3.76 -11.23
CA ALA A 129 -3.45 -2.50 -11.12
C ALA A 129 -2.87 -2.25 -9.72
N MET A 130 -3.19 -3.08 -8.72
CA MET A 130 -2.55 -3.08 -7.40
C MET A 130 -1.15 -3.73 -7.40
N ASN A 131 -0.69 -4.30 -8.52
CA ASN A 131 0.67 -4.83 -8.66
C ASN A 131 1.70 -3.71 -8.79
N SER A 132 2.15 -3.20 -7.65
CA SER A 132 3.07 -2.06 -7.59
C SER A 132 4.44 -2.34 -8.20
N VAL A 133 4.84 -3.61 -8.29
CA VAL A 133 6.10 -4.03 -8.91
C VAL A 133 6.04 -3.82 -10.42
N ALA A 134 4.95 -4.26 -11.08
CA ALA A 134 4.76 -4.04 -12.51
C ALA A 134 4.54 -2.55 -12.82
N ASN A 135 3.76 -1.85 -12.00
CA ASN A 135 3.50 -0.41 -12.18
C ASN A 135 4.80 0.43 -12.15
N GLY A 136 5.76 0.06 -11.30
CA GLY A 136 7.06 0.73 -11.20
C GLY A 136 7.99 0.51 -12.40
N LYS A 137 7.59 -0.36 -13.34
CA LYS A 137 8.37 -0.67 -14.56
C LYS A 137 7.77 -0.07 -15.82
N ILE A 138 6.55 0.47 -15.78
CA ILE A 138 5.83 0.95 -16.97
C ILE A 138 6.65 1.93 -17.81
N VAL A 139 7.16 2.99 -17.19
CA VAL A 139 7.91 4.03 -17.92
C VAL A 139 9.22 3.49 -18.52
N ARG A 140 9.84 2.49 -17.87
CA ARG A 140 11.10 1.87 -18.31
C ARG A 140 10.92 0.79 -19.38
N GLN A 141 9.80 0.07 -19.33
CA GLN A 141 9.57 -1.14 -20.12
C GLN A 141 8.43 -1.00 -21.13
N SER A 142 7.87 0.20 -21.29
CA SER A 142 6.86 0.50 -22.29
C SER A 142 7.06 1.90 -22.89
N PRO A 143 6.37 2.23 -23.99
CA PRO A 143 6.44 3.57 -24.58
C PRO A 143 5.79 4.66 -23.73
N PHE A 144 4.91 4.32 -22.78
CA PHE A 144 4.21 5.29 -21.94
C PHE A 144 5.18 6.12 -21.08
N LYS A 145 4.90 7.42 -20.98
CA LYS A 145 5.70 8.42 -20.25
C LYS A 145 5.00 8.95 -19.01
N ARG A 146 3.67 8.87 -18.95
CA ARG A 146 2.86 9.30 -17.82
C ARG A 146 1.96 8.17 -17.37
N VAL A 147 2.01 7.86 -16.08
CA VAL A 147 1.25 6.77 -15.48
C VAL A 147 0.42 7.34 -14.35
N TYR A 148 -0.87 7.04 -14.37
CA TYR A 148 -1.75 7.31 -13.24
C TYR A 148 -2.37 6.00 -12.75
N VAL A 149 -2.19 5.71 -11.47
CA VAL A 149 -2.80 4.55 -10.81
C VAL A 149 -3.58 5.06 -9.62
N GLN A 150 -4.88 4.82 -9.63
CA GLN A 150 -5.79 5.34 -8.60
C GLN A 150 -5.58 4.60 -7.26
N SER A 151 -5.82 5.29 -6.13
CA SER A 151 -5.47 4.79 -4.79
C SER A 151 -6.21 3.51 -4.36
N ALA A 152 -7.42 3.32 -4.87
CA ALA A 152 -8.32 2.21 -4.62
C ALA A 152 -8.60 1.45 -5.94
N ALA A 153 -7.54 1.14 -6.71
CA ALA A 153 -7.67 0.75 -8.12
C ALA A 153 -8.54 -0.50 -8.36
N GLY A 154 -8.71 -1.35 -7.35
CA GLY A 154 -9.65 -2.48 -7.40
C GLY A 154 -11.12 -2.08 -7.34
N ASP A 155 -11.97 -3.03 -6.97
CA ASP A 155 -13.43 -2.88 -7.06
C ASP A 155 -13.98 -1.74 -6.19
N ALA A 156 -13.31 -1.41 -5.08
CA ALA A 156 -13.65 -0.26 -4.25
C ALA A 156 -13.69 1.05 -5.08
N GLY A 157 -12.77 1.20 -6.05
CA GLY A 157 -12.71 2.33 -6.97
C GLY A 157 -13.94 2.50 -7.86
N GLY A 158 -14.71 1.44 -8.08
CA GLY A 158 -15.87 1.42 -8.96
C GLY A 158 -16.96 2.41 -8.55
N ALA A 159 -17.12 2.69 -7.25
CA ALA A 159 -18.12 3.65 -6.75
C ALA A 159 -17.85 5.07 -7.27
N ILE A 160 -16.59 5.53 -7.24
CA ILE A 160 -16.23 6.85 -7.80
C ILE A 160 -16.36 6.84 -9.32
N GLY A 161 -15.93 5.76 -9.98
CA GLY A 161 -16.08 5.62 -11.44
C GLY A 161 -17.54 5.73 -11.89
N ALA A 162 -18.46 5.06 -11.19
CA ALA A 162 -19.88 5.10 -11.46
C ALA A 162 -20.47 6.50 -11.23
N ALA A 163 -20.12 7.15 -10.11
CA ALA A 163 -20.58 8.50 -9.80
C ALA A 163 -20.13 9.52 -10.86
N ILE A 164 -18.85 9.49 -11.25
CA ILE A 164 -18.30 10.37 -12.29
C ILE A 164 -18.96 10.08 -13.65
N HIS A 165 -19.17 8.81 -13.99
CA HIS A 165 -19.82 8.43 -15.26
C HIS A 165 -21.26 8.96 -15.34
N VAL A 166 -22.05 8.78 -14.30
CA VAL A 166 -23.43 9.28 -14.24
C VAL A 166 -23.46 10.81 -14.26
N TRP A 167 -22.63 11.46 -13.45
CA TRP A 167 -22.52 12.92 -13.43
C TRP A 167 -22.20 13.48 -14.82
N HIS A 168 -21.17 12.94 -15.48
CA HIS A 168 -20.76 13.38 -16.81
C HIS A 168 -21.86 13.16 -17.86
N THR A 169 -22.58 12.04 -17.78
CA THR A 169 -23.67 11.70 -18.70
C THR A 169 -24.87 12.64 -18.54
N LEU A 170 -25.21 13.00 -17.31
CA LEU A 170 -26.37 13.87 -17.02
C LEU A 170 -26.11 15.34 -17.34
N THR A 171 -24.91 15.84 -17.06
CA THR A 171 -24.60 17.27 -17.21
C THR A 171 -24.06 17.62 -18.59
N GLY A 172 -23.50 16.64 -19.31
CA GLY A 172 -22.66 16.91 -20.49
C GLY A 172 -21.42 17.77 -20.15
N ASP A 173 -21.19 18.00 -18.86
CA ASP A 173 -20.16 18.89 -18.37
C ASP A 173 -18.81 18.17 -18.42
N LYS A 174 -17.96 18.64 -19.33
CA LYS A 174 -16.58 18.15 -19.45
C LYS A 174 -15.64 18.82 -18.44
N SER A 175 -16.13 19.74 -17.60
CA SER A 175 -15.33 20.51 -16.65
C SER A 175 -14.63 19.65 -15.59
N ALA A 176 -15.20 18.51 -15.17
CA ALA A 176 -14.48 17.58 -14.27
C ALA A 176 -13.25 16.95 -14.92
N PHE A 177 -13.15 17.00 -16.25
CA PHE A 177 -12.00 16.52 -17.03
C PHE A 177 -11.24 17.68 -17.71
N SER A 178 -11.61 18.92 -17.40
CA SER A 178 -10.94 20.12 -17.92
C SER A 178 -10.10 20.75 -16.83
N THR A 179 -9.00 21.40 -17.21
CA THR A 179 -8.18 22.21 -16.30
C THR A 179 -8.85 23.53 -15.89
N ARG A 180 -10.04 23.83 -16.43
CA ARG A 180 -10.84 25.00 -16.05
C ARG A 180 -11.82 24.64 -14.93
N PRO A 181 -11.97 25.51 -13.91
CA PRO A 181 -12.89 25.30 -12.80
C PRO A 181 -14.33 25.11 -13.28
N SER A 182 -15.00 24.06 -12.80
CA SER A 182 -16.45 23.94 -12.87
C SER A 182 -17.09 24.97 -11.93
N ALA A 183 -18.07 25.73 -12.42
CA ALA A 183 -18.88 26.62 -11.58
C ALA A 183 -19.84 25.87 -10.63
N LEU A 184 -19.96 24.54 -10.76
CA LEU A 184 -20.92 23.71 -10.03
C LEU A 184 -20.35 23.06 -8.75
N VAL A 185 -19.05 23.23 -8.47
CA VAL A 185 -18.41 22.66 -7.29
C VAL A 185 -18.10 23.77 -6.29
N ALA A 186 -19.01 23.94 -5.33
CA ALA A 186 -18.90 24.93 -4.25
C ALA A 186 -17.66 24.69 -3.36
N ASP A 187 -17.23 23.44 -3.24
CA ASP A 187 -16.05 23.04 -2.47
C ASP A 187 -14.75 23.27 -3.26
N PRO A 188 -13.84 24.16 -2.79
CA PRO A 188 -12.55 24.40 -3.41
C PRO A 188 -11.67 23.15 -3.54
N ASP A 189 -11.80 22.16 -2.66
CA ASP A 189 -10.97 20.95 -2.63
C ASP A 189 -11.38 19.93 -3.70
N LEU A 190 -12.64 19.96 -4.14
CA LEU A 190 -13.17 19.10 -5.22
C LEU A 190 -12.97 19.71 -6.62
N ARG A 191 -12.32 20.88 -6.74
CA ARG A 191 -12.06 21.56 -8.02
C ARG A 191 -10.91 20.98 -8.84
N ARG A 192 -10.25 19.92 -8.36
CA ARG A 192 -9.10 19.29 -9.05
C ARG A 192 -9.56 18.21 -10.02
N SER A 193 -9.11 18.31 -11.28
CA SER A 193 -9.36 17.32 -12.33
C SER A 193 -8.57 16.01 -12.15
N VAL A 194 -7.64 15.98 -11.19
CA VAL A 194 -6.81 14.82 -10.84
C VAL A 194 -6.91 14.59 -9.34
N MET A 195 -7.23 13.35 -8.94
CA MET A 195 -7.11 12.92 -7.55
C MET A 195 -5.63 12.80 -7.22
N ASP A 196 -5.10 13.79 -6.49
CA ASP A 196 -3.69 13.87 -6.08
C ASP A 196 -3.48 13.50 -4.60
N HIS A 197 -4.56 13.23 -3.87
CA HIS A 197 -4.55 12.63 -2.53
C HIS A 197 -5.75 11.70 -2.32
N ALA A 198 -5.69 10.86 -1.29
CA ALA A 198 -6.75 9.89 -0.98
C ALA A 198 -7.54 10.20 0.29
N TYR A 199 -7.30 11.34 0.95
CA TYR A 199 -7.94 11.73 2.22
C TYR A 199 -9.43 12.10 2.09
N LEU A 200 -10.28 11.12 1.76
CA LEU A 200 -11.70 11.30 1.48
C LEU A 200 -12.61 10.72 2.59
N GLY A 201 -12.03 9.95 3.52
CA GLY A 201 -12.76 9.33 4.62
C GLY A 201 -13.07 10.29 5.78
N PRO A 202 -13.67 9.78 6.87
CA PRO A 202 -14.03 10.58 8.04
C PRO A 202 -12.81 11.16 8.75
N ARG A 203 -13.04 12.24 9.48
CA ARG A 203 -12.09 12.87 10.43
C ARG A 203 -12.74 12.88 11.82
N ALA A 204 -11.94 12.76 12.86
CA ALA A 204 -12.39 13.03 14.23
C ALA A 204 -12.14 14.50 14.58
N SER A 205 -12.97 15.08 15.45
CA SER A 205 -12.69 16.39 16.03
C SER A 205 -11.79 16.25 17.27
N ASP A 206 -11.21 17.35 17.71
CA ASP A 206 -10.37 17.36 18.90
C ASP A 206 -11.20 17.16 20.17
N GLU A 207 -12.47 17.60 20.17
CA GLU A 207 -13.45 17.33 21.22
C GLU A 207 -13.78 15.84 21.32
N ASP A 208 -13.98 15.15 20.20
CA ASP A 208 -14.23 13.69 20.18
C ASP A 208 -13.03 12.92 20.77
N ILE A 209 -11.82 13.32 20.41
CA ILE A 209 -10.57 12.71 20.91
C ILE A 209 -10.41 12.98 22.40
N SER A 210 -10.56 14.22 22.85
CA SER A 210 -10.46 14.60 24.25
C SER A 210 -11.50 13.88 25.11
N ALA A 211 -12.76 13.81 24.65
CA ALA A 211 -13.83 13.08 25.34
C ALA A 211 -13.50 11.59 25.48
N LEU A 212 -12.98 10.95 24.42
CA LEU A 212 -12.53 9.56 24.46
C LEU A 212 -11.40 9.34 25.47
N LEU A 213 -10.35 10.18 25.42
CA LEU A 213 -9.19 10.04 26.31
C LEU A 213 -9.58 10.23 27.78
N ASN A 214 -10.48 11.18 28.07
CA ASN A 214 -11.04 11.37 29.41
C ASN A 214 -11.86 10.16 29.86
N ALA A 215 -12.73 9.63 29.00
CA ALA A 215 -13.55 8.47 29.31
C ALA A 215 -12.73 7.20 29.56
N ARG A 216 -11.56 7.07 28.90
CA ARG A 216 -10.66 5.92 29.01
C ARG A 216 -9.44 6.16 29.91
N ALA A 217 -9.41 7.26 30.66
CA ALA A 217 -8.24 7.68 31.45
C ALA A 217 -7.76 6.61 32.44
N GLY A 218 -8.69 5.89 33.09
CA GLY A 218 -8.37 4.79 34.00
C GLY A 218 -7.63 3.63 33.35
N GLU A 219 -8.05 3.22 32.14
CA GLU A 219 -7.40 2.15 31.37
C GLU A 219 -6.03 2.57 30.84
N ILE A 220 -5.91 3.82 30.39
CA ILE A 220 -4.65 4.40 29.93
C ILE A 220 -3.64 4.44 31.09
N ALA A 221 -4.06 4.93 32.27
CA ALA A 221 -3.20 4.99 33.46
C ALA A 221 -2.82 3.58 33.95
N ALA A 222 -3.75 2.62 33.93
CA ALA A 222 -3.47 1.22 34.31
C ALA A 222 -2.44 0.54 33.40
N GLN A 223 -2.26 1.04 32.18
CA GLN A 223 -1.25 0.57 31.22
C GLN A 223 0.10 1.29 31.33
N GLY A 224 0.27 2.16 32.33
CA GLY A 224 1.49 2.96 32.50
C GLY A 224 1.67 3.96 31.37
N CYS A 225 0.57 4.54 30.87
CA CYS A 225 0.61 5.52 29.79
C CYS A 225 0.36 6.93 30.34
N ARG A 226 1.08 7.91 29.80
CA ARG A 226 0.88 9.34 30.04
C ARG A 226 0.15 9.97 28.85
N VAL A 227 -0.84 10.81 29.14
CA VAL A 227 -1.53 11.63 28.13
C VAL A 227 -0.96 13.04 28.15
N THR A 228 -0.73 13.62 26.99
CA THR A 228 -0.27 15.02 26.85
C THR A 228 -0.95 15.67 25.65
N HIS A 229 -1.36 16.93 25.79
CA HIS A 229 -1.91 17.73 24.70
C HIS A 229 -0.86 18.72 24.21
N ILE A 230 -0.63 18.76 22.89
CA ILE A 230 0.30 19.68 22.22
C ILE A 230 -0.41 20.26 20.99
N ASP A 231 -0.96 21.47 21.16
CA ASP A 231 -1.66 22.24 20.12
C ASP A 231 -0.71 22.90 19.10
N ASP A 232 0.55 23.09 19.48
CA ASP A 232 1.61 23.57 18.59
C ASP A 232 2.10 22.45 17.66
N GLU A 233 1.71 22.50 16.38
CA GLU A 233 2.07 21.50 15.38
C GLU A 233 3.58 21.29 15.26
N ALA A 234 4.39 22.36 15.38
CA ALA A 234 5.84 22.25 15.26
C ALA A 234 6.42 21.47 16.45
N LYS A 235 5.94 21.71 17.67
CA LYS A 235 6.32 20.94 18.86
C LYS A 235 5.84 19.50 18.78
N LEU A 236 4.61 19.26 18.33
CA LEU A 236 4.05 17.92 18.14
C LEU A 236 4.91 17.11 17.15
N CYS A 237 5.21 17.70 15.99
CA CYS A 237 6.05 17.08 14.97
C CYS A 237 7.47 16.86 15.46
N ALA A 238 8.08 17.82 16.16
CA ALA A 238 9.42 17.68 16.71
C ALA A 238 9.50 16.56 17.77
N HIS A 239 8.53 16.50 18.69
CA HIS A 239 8.45 15.44 19.69
C HIS A 239 8.27 14.07 19.04
N THR A 240 7.33 13.96 18.10
CA THR A 240 7.06 12.70 17.38
C THR A 240 8.27 12.27 16.55
N ALA A 241 8.93 13.20 15.84
CA ALA A 241 10.14 12.94 15.07
C ALA A 241 11.30 12.45 15.97
N GLN A 242 11.45 13.05 17.16
CA GLN A 242 12.44 12.59 18.14
C GLN A 242 12.13 11.17 18.63
N ALA A 243 10.86 10.87 18.93
CA ALA A 243 10.44 9.52 19.31
C ALA A 243 10.75 8.51 18.19
N ILE A 244 10.42 8.84 16.94
CA ILE A 244 10.76 8.02 15.77
C ILE A 244 12.29 7.82 15.70
N ALA A 245 13.09 8.88 15.77
CA ALA A 245 14.56 8.81 15.71
C ALA A 245 15.19 8.00 16.85
N ASN A 246 14.51 7.92 18.00
CA ASN A 246 14.91 7.08 19.14
C ASN A 246 14.51 5.60 18.96
N GLY A 247 13.79 5.27 17.88
CA GLY A 247 13.36 3.91 17.56
C GLY A 247 11.96 3.54 18.07
N SER A 248 11.15 4.51 18.47
CA SER A 248 9.76 4.26 18.88
C SER A 248 8.89 3.82 17.70
N VAL A 249 7.97 2.91 17.98
CA VAL A 249 6.87 2.55 17.08
C VAL A 249 5.68 3.43 17.38
N VAL A 250 5.38 4.33 16.44
CA VAL A 250 4.39 5.39 16.62
C VAL A 250 3.13 5.10 15.83
N GLY A 251 1.97 5.03 16.52
CA GLY A 251 0.66 5.11 15.89
C GLY A 251 0.34 6.58 15.56
N TRP A 252 0.02 6.86 14.29
CA TRP A 252 -0.21 8.20 13.78
C TRP A 252 -1.61 8.30 13.17
N PHE A 253 -2.49 9.01 13.87
CA PHE A 253 -3.89 9.21 13.52
C PHE A 253 -4.16 10.71 13.33
N GLN A 254 -4.28 11.14 12.08
CA GLN A 254 -4.41 12.54 11.71
C GLN A 254 -5.48 12.75 10.64
N GLY A 255 -6.21 13.86 10.71
CA GLY A 255 -7.10 14.32 9.64
C GLY A 255 -8.07 13.26 9.08
N ARG A 256 -8.40 13.41 7.80
CA ARG A 256 -9.29 12.51 7.07
C ARG A 256 -8.61 11.18 6.74
N LEU A 257 -9.28 10.07 6.98
CA LEU A 257 -8.84 8.73 6.56
C LEU A 257 -8.55 8.69 5.05
N GLU A 258 -7.43 8.07 4.67
CA GLU A 258 -7.13 7.76 3.28
C GLU A 258 -8.00 6.63 2.73
N TRP A 259 -8.42 6.77 1.47
CA TRP A 259 -9.23 5.79 0.76
C TRP A 259 -8.37 4.86 -0.08
N GLY A 260 -8.62 3.56 0.07
CA GLY A 260 -7.85 2.48 -0.56
C GLY A 260 -7.15 1.60 0.48
N PRO A 261 -6.37 0.61 0.02
CA PRO A 261 -5.80 -0.41 0.90
C PRO A 261 -4.44 -0.03 1.49
N ARG A 262 -3.98 1.22 1.28
CA ARG A 262 -2.68 1.73 1.74
C ARG A 262 -2.91 2.82 2.77
N ALA A 263 -2.16 2.79 3.86
CA ALA A 263 -2.00 3.98 4.71
C ALA A 263 -1.00 4.92 4.07
N LEU A 264 -1.34 6.21 4.04
CA LEU A 264 -0.70 7.28 3.29
C LEU A 264 -0.43 8.50 4.18
N GLY A 265 -0.20 8.29 5.48
CA GLY A 265 0.18 9.33 6.42
C GLY A 265 -0.93 9.84 7.35
N ASN A 266 -2.16 9.32 7.30
CA ASN A 266 -3.25 9.74 8.19
C ASN A 266 -3.76 8.62 9.13
N ARG A 267 -3.62 7.35 8.75
CA ARG A 267 -3.85 6.18 9.61
C ARG A 267 -2.69 5.21 9.52
N SER A 268 -1.54 5.65 10.04
CA SER A 268 -0.25 5.00 9.79
C SER A 268 0.42 4.55 11.09
N ILE A 269 1.18 3.47 11.03
CA ILE A 269 2.25 3.21 12.00
C ILE A 269 3.54 3.66 11.33
N ILE A 270 4.27 4.54 12.01
CA ILE A 270 5.48 5.17 11.50
C ILE A 270 6.69 4.88 12.40
N CYS A 271 7.84 4.64 11.77
CA CYS A 271 9.06 4.21 12.45
C CYS A 271 10.32 4.73 11.75
N ASP A 272 11.47 4.60 12.42
CA ASP A 272 12.78 4.97 11.86
C ASP A 272 13.16 4.04 10.70
N PRO A 273 13.32 4.55 9.46
CA PRO A 273 13.73 3.73 8.33
C PRO A 273 15.19 3.29 8.39
N ARG A 274 16.02 3.96 9.20
CA ARG A 274 17.48 3.72 9.31
C ARG A 274 17.83 2.49 10.12
N ARG A 275 16.88 2.00 10.92
CA ARG A 275 17.08 0.89 11.86
C ARG A 275 16.88 -0.46 11.19
N ALA A 276 17.94 -1.27 11.11
CA ALA A 276 17.87 -2.60 10.51
C ALA A 276 16.95 -3.56 11.30
N ASP A 277 16.87 -3.40 12.62
CA ASP A 277 16.03 -4.20 13.53
C ASP A 277 14.55 -3.81 13.51
N MET A 278 14.18 -2.69 12.87
CA MET A 278 12.82 -2.16 12.92
C MET A 278 11.78 -3.10 12.28
N LYS A 279 12.18 -3.89 11.28
CA LYS A 279 11.30 -4.91 10.69
C LYS A 279 10.89 -5.96 11.71
N ASP A 280 11.84 -6.42 12.52
CA ASP A 280 11.61 -7.42 13.56
C ASP A 280 10.81 -6.84 14.72
N ILE A 281 11.15 -5.62 15.15
CA ILE A 281 10.40 -4.87 16.17
C ILE A 281 8.92 -4.73 15.77
N LEU A 282 8.62 -4.31 14.54
CA LEU A 282 7.23 -4.16 14.07
C LEU A 282 6.48 -5.49 14.01
N ASN A 283 7.14 -6.56 13.57
CA ASN A 283 6.53 -7.88 13.53
C ASN A 283 6.24 -8.42 14.93
N LEU A 284 7.16 -8.22 15.89
CA LEU A 284 7.00 -8.63 17.29
C LEU A 284 5.96 -7.81 18.04
N LYS A 285 5.98 -6.48 17.90
CA LYS A 285 5.12 -5.57 18.67
C LYS A 285 3.68 -5.51 18.16
N ILE A 286 3.48 -5.69 16.85
CA ILE A 286 2.18 -5.40 16.20
C ILE A 286 1.83 -6.44 15.14
N LYS A 287 2.62 -6.57 14.07
CA LYS A 287 2.09 -7.14 12.82
C LYS A 287 1.95 -8.66 12.82
N ARG A 288 2.80 -9.38 13.57
CA ARG A 288 2.80 -10.84 13.68
C ARG A 288 2.68 -11.54 12.31
N ARG A 289 3.35 -10.99 11.30
CA ARG A 289 3.27 -11.43 9.89
C ARG A 289 4.60 -12.00 9.42
N GLU A 290 4.59 -12.61 8.23
CA GLU A 290 5.77 -13.25 7.67
C GLU A 290 6.91 -12.25 7.43
N SER A 291 8.14 -12.69 7.70
CA SER A 291 9.36 -11.88 7.63
C SER A 291 9.65 -11.30 6.25
N PHE A 292 9.14 -11.93 5.18
CA PHE A 292 9.37 -11.47 3.81
C PHE A 292 8.49 -10.29 3.38
N ARG A 293 7.47 -9.91 4.18
CA ARG A 293 6.57 -8.81 3.81
C ARG A 293 7.27 -7.46 4.01
N PRO A 294 7.49 -6.67 2.95
CA PRO A 294 8.22 -5.42 3.07
C PRO A 294 7.40 -4.32 3.73
N PHE A 295 8.11 -3.31 4.23
CA PHE A 295 7.58 -2.01 4.64
C PHE A 295 7.93 -0.96 3.59
N ALA A 296 7.26 0.18 3.64
CA ALA A 296 7.33 1.18 2.58
C ALA A 296 7.88 2.51 3.10
N PRO A 297 8.68 3.23 2.29
CA PRO A 297 9.10 4.60 2.60
C PRO A 297 8.04 5.63 2.20
N SER A 298 7.78 6.57 3.10
CA SER A 298 7.09 7.83 2.79
C SER A 298 8.12 8.96 2.78
N ILE A 299 8.40 9.51 1.60
CA ILE A 299 9.45 10.53 1.37
C ILE A 299 8.85 11.86 0.99
N GLN A 300 9.46 12.97 1.40
CA GLN A 300 9.16 14.29 0.83
C GLN A 300 9.46 14.29 -0.68
N ARG A 301 8.49 14.72 -1.49
CA ARG A 301 8.55 14.61 -2.96
C ARG A 301 9.86 15.16 -3.54
N GLU A 302 10.29 16.33 -3.07
CA GLU A 302 11.47 17.08 -3.52
C GLU A 302 12.80 16.31 -3.35
N HIS A 303 12.81 15.28 -2.51
CA HIS A 303 13.99 14.45 -2.25
C HIS A 303 14.00 13.13 -3.03
N THR A 304 12.95 12.80 -3.80
CA THR A 304 12.79 11.51 -4.49
C THR A 304 13.97 11.18 -5.42
N ALA A 305 14.31 12.08 -6.34
CA ALA A 305 15.42 11.90 -7.29
C ALA A 305 16.78 11.59 -6.62
N ALA A 306 17.01 12.05 -5.39
CA ALA A 306 18.25 11.86 -4.66
C ALA A 306 18.34 10.50 -3.94
N TRP A 307 17.22 9.77 -3.83
CA TRP A 307 17.12 8.51 -3.08
C TRP A 307 16.70 7.33 -3.96
N PHE A 308 15.93 7.57 -5.01
CA PHE A 308 15.44 6.57 -5.94
C PHE A 308 16.04 6.79 -7.34
N GLU A 309 16.12 5.71 -8.12
CA GLU A 309 16.57 5.78 -9.53
C GLU A 309 15.55 6.50 -10.42
N GLU A 310 14.26 6.39 -10.09
CA GLU A 310 13.17 7.09 -10.74
C GLU A 310 12.70 8.31 -9.92
N ASP A 311 12.55 9.45 -10.60
CA ASP A 311 11.85 10.63 -10.06
C ASP A 311 10.43 10.69 -10.60
N ALA A 312 9.45 10.25 -9.81
CA ALA A 312 8.04 10.22 -10.22
C ALA A 312 7.11 10.48 -9.04
N ASP A 313 5.90 10.92 -9.37
CA ASP A 313 4.81 11.14 -8.43
C ASP A 313 4.12 9.84 -8.07
N VAL A 314 4.29 9.39 -6.83
CA VAL A 314 3.70 8.15 -6.32
C VAL A 314 2.93 8.44 -5.02
N PRO A 315 1.88 9.29 -5.04
CA PRO A 315 1.18 9.70 -3.82
C PRO A 315 0.44 8.54 -3.12
N PHE A 316 0.19 7.43 -3.83
CA PHE A 316 -0.66 6.33 -3.37
C PHE A 316 0.07 5.04 -3.03
N MET A 317 1.42 5.04 -3.02
CA MET A 317 2.19 3.84 -2.71
C MET A 317 1.95 2.69 -3.70
N MET A 318 1.77 3.04 -4.99
CA MET A 318 1.35 2.14 -6.07
C MET A 318 2.46 1.76 -7.05
N GLN A 319 3.71 2.19 -6.79
CA GLN A 319 4.87 1.86 -7.61
C GLN A 319 6.06 1.46 -6.71
N VAL A 320 6.86 0.52 -7.21
CA VAL A 320 8.11 0.06 -6.58
C VAL A 320 9.27 0.51 -7.47
N PHE A 321 10.21 1.22 -6.86
CA PHE A 321 11.38 1.77 -7.55
C PHE A 321 12.66 1.26 -6.91
N GLN A 322 13.75 1.32 -7.66
CA GLN A 322 15.06 0.97 -7.13
C GLN A 322 15.53 2.11 -6.24
N ILE A 323 15.96 1.78 -5.01
CA ILE A 323 16.65 2.74 -4.15
C ILE A 323 18.09 2.78 -4.66
N ARG A 324 18.63 3.99 -4.83
CA ARG A 324 20.01 4.17 -5.28
C ARG A 324 20.96 3.38 -4.39
N GLN A 325 21.89 2.65 -5.00
CA GLN A 325 22.72 1.68 -4.30
C GLN A 325 23.44 2.26 -3.07
N GLU A 326 23.97 3.48 -3.19
CA GLU A 326 24.66 4.20 -2.11
C GLU A 326 23.74 4.65 -0.96
N LYS A 327 22.42 4.59 -1.15
CA LYS A 327 21.41 4.97 -0.15
C LYS A 327 20.79 3.78 0.57
N GLN A 328 20.85 2.59 -0.01
CA GLN A 328 20.19 1.38 0.51
C GLN A 328 20.57 1.07 1.96
N ALA A 329 21.86 1.15 2.30
CA ALA A 329 22.35 0.88 3.66
C ALA A 329 21.92 1.95 4.69
N LEU A 330 21.50 3.14 4.24
CA LEU A 330 21.05 4.22 5.13
C LEU A 330 19.60 4.01 5.60
N ILE A 331 18.80 3.22 4.88
CA ILE A 331 17.37 3.00 5.15
C ILE A 331 16.98 1.51 5.04
N PRO A 332 17.66 0.62 5.79
CA PRO A 332 17.47 -0.83 5.68
C PRO A 332 16.05 -1.32 6.04
N ALA A 333 15.30 -0.56 6.85
CA ALA A 333 13.95 -0.97 7.26
C ALA A 333 12.92 -0.93 6.12
N VAL A 334 13.16 -0.08 5.12
CA VAL A 334 12.27 0.13 3.95
C VAL A 334 12.90 -0.33 2.64
N THR A 335 14.16 -0.76 2.67
CA THR A 335 14.84 -1.38 1.53
C THR A 335 14.50 -2.88 1.47
N HIS A 336 14.01 -3.33 0.31
CA HIS A 336 13.72 -4.72 0.02
C HIS A 336 15.01 -5.51 -0.25
N VAL A 337 14.93 -6.83 -0.25
CA VAL A 337 16.08 -7.72 -0.50
C VAL A 337 16.73 -7.50 -1.87
N ASP A 338 15.98 -6.99 -2.84
CA ASP A 338 16.44 -6.69 -4.19
C ASP A 338 16.83 -5.20 -4.39
N GLY A 339 17.00 -4.44 -3.30
CA GLY A 339 17.37 -3.02 -3.33
C GLY A 339 16.20 -2.06 -3.62
N SER A 340 15.00 -2.58 -3.88
CA SER A 340 13.83 -1.75 -4.19
C SER A 340 13.10 -1.23 -2.95
N GLY A 341 12.21 -0.26 -3.13
CA GLY A 341 11.31 0.25 -2.10
C GLY A 341 9.96 0.66 -2.69
N ARG A 342 8.86 0.38 -1.99
CA ARG A 342 7.50 0.78 -2.44
C ARG A 342 7.19 2.21 -2.03
N LEU A 343 7.54 3.15 -2.90
CA LEU A 343 7.55 4.58 -2.66
C LEU A 343 6.16 5.18 -2.39
N GLN A 344 6.03 6.02 -1.35
CA GLN A 344 5.02 7.07 -1.28
C GLN A 344 5.70 8.45 -1.33
N THR A 345 5.32 9.29 -2.29
CA THR A 345 5.72 10.71 -2.31
C THR A 345 4.75 11.57 -1.50
N VAL A 346 5.28 12.40 -0.60
CA VAL A 346 4.51 13.27 0.30
C VAL A 346 4.71 14.72 -0.12
N TYR A 347 3.60 15.41 -0.36
CA TYR A 347 3.55 16.82 -0.71
C TYR A 347 3.10 17.66 0.47
N LYS A 348 3.74 18.82 0.66
CA LYS A 348 3.33 19.81 1.67
C LYS A 348 1.90 20.30 1.44
N GLN A 349 1.47 20.39 0.18
CA GLN A 349 0.16 20.91 -0.21
C GLN A 349 -0.98 19.94 0.10
N THR A 350 -0.74 18.63 0.01
CA THR A 350 -1.78 17.61 0.19
C THR A 350 -1.82 17.06 1.62
N ASN A 351 -0.68 17.01 2.31
CA ASN A 351 -0.59 16.58 3.70
C ASN A 351 0.47 17.39 4.46
N PRO A 352 0.19 18.65 4.82
CA PRO A 352 1.16 19.56 5.42
C PRO A 352 1.73 19.04 6.74
N ARG A 353 0.88 18.47 7.60
CA ARG A 353 1.31 17.96 8.92
C ARG A 353 2.19 16.71 8.78
N TYR A 354 1.86 15.78 7.89
CA TYR A 354 2.72 14.62 7.64
C TYR A 354 4.04 15.03 6.98
N TRP A 355 4.01 16.00 6.05
CA TRP A 355 5.23 16.58 5.48
C TRP A 355 6.08 17.25 6.57
N ALA A 356 5.48 18.00 7.50
CA ALA A 356 6.18 18.67 8.61
C ALA A 356 6.81 17.68 9.59
N LEU A 357 6.14 16.56 9.87
CA LEU A 357 6.71 15.47 10.65
C LEU A 357 7.96 14.87 10.00
N ILE A 358 7.88 14.60 8.68
CA ILE A 358 9.03 14.06 7.93
C ILE A 358 10.15 15.10 7.87
N GLU A 359 9.82 16.38 7.74
CA GLU A 359 10.80 17.47 7.78
C GLU A 359 11.51 17.56 9.14
N ALA A 360 10.76 17.47 10.24
CA ALA A 360 11.35 17.44 11.59
C ALA A 360 12.27 16.23 11.76
N PHE A 361 11.87 15.05 11.26
CA PHE A 361 12.72 13.87 11.25
C PHE A 361 13.97 14.05 10.39
N ARG A 362 13.85 14.65 9.20
CA ARG A 362 14.97 14.97 8.31
C ARG A 362 15.95 15.93 8.96
N ALA A 363 15.47 16.96 9.64
CA ALA A 363 16.32 17.92 10.36
C ALA A 363 17.15 17.25 11.46
N LEU A 364 16.59 16.23 12.13
CA LEU A 364 17.29 15.45 13.16
C LEU A 364 18.28 14.42 12.59
N THR A 365 17.99 13.85 11.42
CA THR A 365 18.63 12.60 10.96
C THR A 365 19.34 12.67 9.62
N GLY A 366 19.08 13.71 8.84
CA GLY A 366 19.48 13.84 7.43
C GLY A 366 18.64 12.99 6.46
N VAL A 367 17.67 12.19 6.93
CA VAL A 367 16.87 11.27 6.11
C VAL A 367 15.48 11.87 5.84
N PRO A 368 15.09 12.12 4.57
CA PRO A 368 13.85 12.82 4.20
C PRO A 368 12.62 11.91 4.12
N MET A 369 12.62 10.81 4.87
CA MET A 369 11.55 9.82 4.84
C MET A 369 11.39 9.12 6.17
N VAL A 370 10.20 8.53 6.36
CA VAL A 370 9.91 7.60 7.45
C VAL A 370 9.46 6.25 6.89
N LEU A 371 9.59 5.19 7.69
CA LEU A 371 8.89 3.94 7.41
C LEU A 371 7.40 4.17 7.66
N ASN A 372 6.55 3.73 6.74
CA ASN A 372 5.10 3.77 6.86
C ASN A 372 4.48 2.38 6.62
N THR A 373 3.54 2.00 7.49
CA THR A 373 2.63 0.86 7.30
C THR A 373 1.24 1.17 7.81
N SER A 374 0.24 0.40 7.34
CA SER A 374 -1.14 0.49 7.82
C SER A 374 -1.27 0.45 9.34
N PHE A 375 -2.10 1.29 9.94
CA PHE A 375 -2.40 1.23 11.37
C PHE A 375 -3.53 0.21 11.63
N ASN A 376 -3.14 -1.01 12.01
CA ASN A 376 -4.01 -2.17 12.27
C ASN A 376 -3.24 -3.38 12.86
N GLU A 377 -3.95 -4.33 13.50
CA GLU A 377 -3.42 -5.65 13.87
C GLU A 377 -4.24 -6.77 13.19
N ASN A 378 -3.92 -7.09 11.92
CA ASN A 378 -4.64 -8.10 11.11
C ASN A 378 -6.16 -7.86 10.94
N GLU A 379 -6.59 -6.60 11.06
CA GLU A 379 -7.94 -6.11 10.82
C GLU A 379 -7.91 -4.99 9.75
N PRO A 380 -9.05 -4.40 9.32
CA PRO A 380 -9.05 -3.18 8.51
C PRO A 380 -8.23 -2.05 9.15
N VAL A 381 -7.82 -1.06 8.36
CA VAL A 381 -7.14 0.15 8.89
C VAL A 381 -8.08 0.86 9.87
N VAL A 382 -7.56 1.29 11.02
CA VAL A 382 -8.34 2.04 12.01
C VAL A 382 -8.96 3.29 11.37
N CYS A 383 -10.24 3.49 11.60
CA CYS A 383 -11.06 4.57 11.06
C CYS A 383 -11.34 5.63 12.13
N GLN A 384 -11.77 5.18 13.33
CA GLN A 384 -12.17 6.01 14.47
C GLN A 384 -11.07 6.11 15.54
N PRO A 385 -11.05 7.19 16.36
CA PRO A 385 -10.08 7.32 17.45
C PRO A 385 -10.13 6.18 18.45
N LEU A 386 -11.33 5.64 18.73
CA LEU A 386 -11.51 4.49 19.61
C LEU A 386 -10.73 3.26 19.10
N GLU A 387 -10.83 2.97 17.81
CA GLU A 387 -10.13 1.83 17.19
C GLU A 387 -8.62 2.01 17.24
N ALA A 388 -8.12 3.25 17.06
CA ALA A 388 -6.70 3.56 17.17
C ALA A 388 -6.20 3.41 18.62
N LEU A 389 -6.96 3.88 19.60
CA LEU A 389 -6.65 3.72 21.02
C LEU A 389 -6.67 2.24 21.44
N ASP A 390 -7.71 1.49 21.05
CA ASP A 390 -7.81 0.06 21.37
C ASP A 390 -6.67 -0.73 20.71
N CYS A 391 -6.29 -0.40 19.47
CA CYS A 391 -5.12 -0.98 18.80
C CYS A 391 -3.82 -0.65 19.56
N PHE A 392 -3.62 0.60 19.99
CA PHE A 392 -2.46 0.99 20.78
C PHE A 392 -2.40 0.25 22.12
N LEU A 393 -3.51 0.19 22.86
CA LEU A 393 -3.57 -0.42 24.20
C LEU A 393 -3.36 -1.95 24.14
N ARG A 394 -3.87 -2.62 23.10
CA ARG A 394 -3.71 -4.08 22.90
C ARG A 394 -2.34 -4.49 22.35
N THR A 395 -1.62 -3.56 21.72
CA THR A 395 -0.29 -3.81 21.14
C THR A 395 0.83 -3.21 21.99
N ARG A 396 2.08 -3.40 21.58
CA ARG A 396 3.26 -2.83 22.25
C ARG A 396 3.78 -1.56 21.56
N MET A 397 2.88 -0.76 20.96
CA MET A 397 3.24 0.56 20.43
C MET A 397 3.76 1.46 21.54
N ASP A 398 4.75 2.30 21.23
CA ASP A 398 5.44 3.13 22.22
C ASP A 398 4.73 4.49 22.39
N LEU A 399 4.22 5.03 21.28
CA LEU A 399 3.52 6.32 21.23
C LEU A 399 2.30 6.23 20.30
N LEU A 400 1.19 6.84 20.71
CA LEU A 400 0.04 7.10 19.86
C LEU A 400 -0.18 8.61 19.79
N VAL A 401 -0.28 9.14 18.57
CA VAL A 401 -0.65 10.53 18.29
C VAL A 401 -2.03 10.56 17.66
N LEU A 402 -3.01 11.12 18.37
CA LEU A 402 -4.41 11.31 17.96
C LEU A 402 -4.68 12.81 17.83
N GLY A 403 -4.67 13.35 16.61
CA GLY A 403 -4.78 14.81 16.43
C GLY A 403 -3.63 15.51 17.18
N ASP A 404 -3.97 16.36 18.14
CA ASP A 404 -3.02 17.11 18.98
C ASP A 404 -2.71 16.42 20.33
N TRP A 405 -3.20 15.19 20.51
CA TRP A 405 -3.03 14.42 21.75
C TRP A 405 -2.02 13.28 21.59
N LEU A 406 -1.16 13.12 22.59
CA LEU A 406 -0.18 12.05 22.70
C LEU A 406 -0.59 11.11 23.83
N VAL A 407 -0.51 9.81 23.58
CA VAL A 407 -0.57 8.75 24.59
C VAL A 407 0.75 7.99 24.52
N GLU A 408 1.58 8.13 25.53
CA GLU A 408 2.96 7.62 25.56
C GLU A 408 3.13 6.58 26.67
N ARG A 409 3.71 5.41 26.36
CA ARG A 409 4.04 4.40 27.38
C ARG A 409 5.30 4.81 28.14
N THR A 410 5.22 4.83 29.47
CA THR A 410 6.33 5.21 30.37
C THR A 410 7.14 4.03 30.87
#